data_AF-A0A832N518-F1
#
_entry.id   AF-A0A832N518-F1
#
_cell.length_a   1.000
_cell.length_b   1.000
_cell.length_c   1.000
_cell.angle_alpha   90.00
_cell.angle_beta   90.00
_cell.angle_gamma   90.00
#
_symmetry.space_group_name_H-M   'P 1'
#
loop_
_entity.id
_entity.type
_entity.pdbx_description
1 polymer ?
#
loop_
_entity_poly.entity_id
_entity_poly.type
_entity_poly.pdbx_seq_one_letter_code
_entity_poly.pdbx_strand_id
1 'polypeptide(L)'
;HEQGHEQGHQHDEEAWAPADGLERNLFTAAANVVIALGFSLLLGAAAMWRGKKLDWRSGLLWGLAGYVVFFVAPSLGLHPELPGTEAADLQLRQLWWLATVVCTAVGLALIFFNRRYAMKALAVVLIVAPHLIGAPLPDVHSALAPDELIHSFIIATTVSNAVFWLALGGLYGFFSQKLAH
;
A
#
# COMPACT_ATOMS: atom_id res chain seq x y z
N HIS A 1 -51.03 26.96 -2.62
CA HIS A 1 -49.90 26.68 -3.54
C HIS A 1 -48.63 26.69 -2.71
N GLU A 2 -48.29 25.55 -2.12
CA GLU A 2 -47.00 25.35 -1.45
C GLU A 2 -45.94 25.10 -2.53
N GLN A 3 -44.93 25.98 -2.58
CA GLN A 3 -43.76 25.82 -3.44
C GLN A 3 -42.74 24.96 -2.69
N GLY A 4 -42.63 23.69 -3.09
CA GLY A 4 -41.49 22.85 -2.73
C GLY A 4 -40.25 23.34 -3.48
N HIS A 5 -39.28 23.88 -2.74
CA HIS A 5 -37.95 24.14 -3.26
C HIS A 5 -37.25 22.79 -3.52
N GLU A 6 -37.27 22.34 -4.78
CA GLU A 6 -36.32 21.35 -5.26
C GLU A 6 -34.95 22.03 -5.34
N GLN A 7 -34.12 21.80 -4.31
CA GLN A 7 -32.69 22.11 -4.35
C GLN A 7 -32.04 21.16 -5.36
N GLY A 8 -31.96 21.58 -6.62
CA GLY A 8 -31.14 20.94 -7.62
C GLY A 8 -29.68 20.98 -7.18
N HIS A 9 -29.08 19.82 -6.95
CA HIS A 9 -27.65 19.66 -6.82
C HIS A 9 -26.98 20.03 -8.16
N GLN A 10 -26.61 21.31 -8.33
CA GLN A 10 -25.68 21.74 -9.38
C GLN A 10 -24.29 21.21 -9.02
N HIS A 11 -23.82 20.22 -9.77
CA HIS A 11 -22.40 19.89 -9.81
C HIS A 11 -21.70 21.02 -10.56
N ASP A 12 -20.91 21.84 -9.87
CA ASP A 12 -19.97 22.75 -10.53
C ASP A 12 -19.08 21.92 -11.47
N GLU A 13 -19.21 22.14 -12.79
CA GLU A 13 -18.63 21.32 -13.86
C GLU A 13 -17.10 21.44 -14.02
N GLU A 14 -16.40 22.14 -13.12
CA GLU A 14 -14.94 22.22 -13.14
C GLU A 14 -14.35 21.90 -11.75
N ALA A 15 -14.47 20.64 -11.33
CA ALA A 15 -13.60 20.12 -10.28
C ALA A 15 -12.15 20.22 -10.78
N TRP A 16 -11.37 21.15 -10.19
CA TRP A 16 -9.98 21.38 -10.57
C TRP A 16 -9.18 20.07 -10.59
N ALA A 17 -8.49 19.82 -11.70
CA ALA A 17 -7.56 18.70 -11.87
C ALA A 17 -6.22 19.24 -12.42
N PRO A 18 -5.08 18.67 -12.00
CA PRO A 18 -3.77 19.07 -12.53
C PRO A 18 -3.72 18.91 -14.04
N ALA A 19 -3.18 19.91 -14.75
CA ALA A 19 -3.05 19.81 -16.20
C ALA A 19 -2.12 18.65 -16.60
N ASP A 20 -2.44 18.06 -17.75
CA ASP A 20 -1.67 16.99 -18.35
C ASP A 20 -0.21 17.41 -18.59
N GLY A 21 0.73 16.51 -18.31
CA GLY A 21 2.16 16.74 -18.50
C GLY A 21 2.91 17.00 -17.18
N LEU A 22 3.67 18.09 -17.13
CA LEU A 22 4.59 18.35 -16.01
C LEU A 22 3.86 18.59 -14.70
N GLU A 23 2.73 19.30 -14.74
CA GLU A 23 1.93 19.63 -13.56
C GLU A 23 1.42 18.36 -12.87
N ARG A 24 0.71 17.49 -13.60
CA ARG A 24 0.25 16.19 -13.08
C ARG A 24 1.38 15.32 -12.55
N ASN A 25 2.52 15.26 -13.24
CA ASN A 25 3.67 14.48 -12.78
C ASN A 25 4.25 15.02 -11.48
N LEU A 26 4.33 16.35 -11.34
CA LEU A 26 4.85 17.00 -10.14
C LEU A 26 3.89 16.82 -8.95
N PHE A 27 2.59 17.00 -9.15
CA PHE A 27 1.59 16.74 -8.11
C PHE A 27 1.58 15.28 -7.68
N THR A 28 1.70 14.34 -8.63
CA THR A 28 1.83 12.91 -8.33
C THR A 28 3.11 12.61 -7.53
N ALA A 29 4.24 13.21 -7.92
CA ALA A 29 5.48 13.08 -7.18
C ALA A 29 5.37 13.65 -5.76
N ALA A 30 4.77 14.84 -5.61
CA ALA A 30 4.55 15.47 -4.31
C ALA A 30 3.64 14.61 -3.41
N ALA A 31 2.55 14.06 -3.95
CA ALA A 31 1.67 13.14 -3.22
C ALA A 31 2.44 11.90 -2.75
N ASN A 32 3.25 11.29 -3.62
CA ASN A 32 4.11 10.16 -3.25
C ASN A 32 5.11 10.51 -2.16
N VAL A 33 5.67 11.73 -2.16
CA VAL A 33 6.55 12.21 -1.08
C VAL A 33 5.80 12.34 0.25
N VAL A 34 4.58 12.88 0.26
CA VAL A 34 3.77 12.97 1.50
C VAL A 34 3.45 11.58 2.05
N ILE A 35 3.07 10.64 1.18
CA ILE A 35 2.83 9.24 1.55
C ILE A 35 4.12 8.62 2.12
N ALA A 36 5.26 8.87 1.47
CA ALA A 36 6.57 8.42 1.94
C ALA A 36 6.89 8.96 3.34
N LEU A 37 6.64 10.26 3.58
CA LEU A 37 6.81 10.88 4.90
C LEU A 37 5.92 10.20 5.95
N GLY A 38 4.66 9.93 5.64
CA GLY A 38 3.74 9.19 6.52
C GLY A 38 4.27 7.81 6.90
N PHE A 39 4.75 7.03 5.94
CA PHE A 39 5.35 5.72 6.20
C PHE A 39 6.70 5.81 6.94
N SER A 40 7.49 6.85 6.69
CA SER A 40 8.75 7.08 7.40
C SER A 40 8.54 7.32 8.90
N LEU A 41 7.44 8.00 9.27
CA LEU A 41 7.05 8.21 10.66
C LEU A 41 6.67 6.89 11.34
N LEU A 42 5.94 6.01 10.64
CA LEU A 42 5.60 4.68 11.16
C LEU A 42 6.85 3.82 11.38
N LEU A 43 7.80 3.85 10.43
CA LEU A 43 9.10 3.19 10.58
C LEU A 43 9.89 3.76 11.76
N GLY A 44 9.87 5.08 11.94
CA GLY A 44 10.51 5.76 13.06
C GLY A 44 9.91 5.40 14.41
N ALA A 45 8.58 5.34 14.52
CA ALA A 45 7.89 4.89 15.72
C ALA A 45 8.29 3.44 16.07
N ALA A 46 8.33 2.55 15.07
CA ALA A 46 8.75 1.17 15.26
C ALA A 46 10.23 1.04 15.66
N ALA A 47 11.11 1.87 15.08
CA ALA A 47 12.53 1.93 15.43
C ALA A 47 12.75 2.44 16.87
N MET A 48 12.02 3.48 17.27
CA MET A 48 12.07 4.04 18.63
C MET A 48 11.67 3.00 19.67
N TRP A 49 10.62 2.22 19.39
CA TRP A 49 10.20 1.13 20.27
C TRP A 49 11.25 0.02 20.41
N ARG A 50 12.08 -0.17 19.38
CA ARG A 50 13.19 -1.13 19.38
C ARG A 50 14.42 -0.63 20.14
N GLY A 51 14.48 0.66 20.49
CA GLY A 51 15.60 1.29 21.20
C GLY A 51 16.93 1.25 20.43
N LYS A 52 16.90 1.03 19.11
CA LYS A 52 18.09 0.87 18.27
C LYS A 52 18.09 1.88 17.14
N LYS A 53 19.25 2.50 16.92
CA LYS A 53 19.49 3.34 15.74
C LYS A 53 19.39 2.48 14.48
N LEU A 54 18.65 2.95 13.48
CA LEU A 54 18.56 2.30 12.18
C LEU A 54 19.79 2.67 11.36
N ASP A 55 20.64 1.70 11.05
CA ASP A 55 21.64 1.83 9.98
C ASP A 55 20.95 1.69 8.61
N TRP A 56 21.58 2.16 7.53
CA TRP A 56 21.00 2.13 6.17
C TRP A 56 20.54 0.72 5.77
N ARG A 57 21.28 -0.33 6.16
CA ARG A 57 20.93 -1.74 5.92
C ARG A 57 19.64 -2.15 6.65
N SER A 58 19.50 -1.70 7.89
CA SER A 58 18.30 -1.96 8.69
C SER A 58 17.11 -1.19 8.12
N GLY A 59 17.33 0.06 7.70
CA GLY A 59 16.33 0.86 6.99
C GLY A 59 15.83 0.18 5.71
N LEU A 60 16.72 -0.39 4.91
CA LEU A 60 16.35 -1.13 3.70
C LEU A 60 15.48 -2.36 4.01
N LEU A 61 15.82 -3.12 5.04
CA LEU A 61 15.02 -4.27 5.49
C LEU A 61 13.63 -3.86 5.99
N TRP A 62 13.55 -2.72 6.68
CA TRP A 62 12.29 -2.15 7.12
C TRP A 62 11.44 -1.64 5.95
N GLY A 63 12.05 -1.03 4.94
CA GLY A 63 11.39 -0.66 3.69
C GLY A 63 10.86 -1.90 2.96
N LEU A 64 11.65 -2.96 2.87
CA LEU A 64 11.22 -4.24 2.29
C LEU A 64 10.06 -4.87 3.07
N ALA A 65 10.09 -4.82 4.40
CA ALA A 65 8.98 -5.30 5.22
C ALA A 65 7.69 -4.51 4.94
N GLY A 66 7.79 -3.19 4.82
CA GLY A 66 6.67 -2.33 4.42
C GLY A 66 6.13 -2.69 3.04
N TYR A 67 7.00 -2.87 2.05
CA TYR A 67 6.62 -3.33 0.70
C TYR A 67 5.84 -4.64 0.75
N VAL A 68 6.30 -5.61 1.53
CA VAL A 68 5.62 -6.91 1.68
C VAL A 68 4.24 -6.75 2.31
N VAL A 69 4.13 -5.94 3.36
CA VAL A 69 2.88 -5.73 4.12
C VAL A 69 1.83 -5.00 3.32
N PHE A 70 2.20 -3.87 2.71
CA PHE A 70 1.23 -2.94 2.10
C PHE A 70 0.98 -3.23 0.62
N PHE A 71 1.91 -3.88 -0.07
CA PHE A 71 1.80 -4.14 -1.51
C PHE A 71 1.79 -5.63 -1.84
N VAL A 72 2.87 -6.37 -1.55
CA VAL A 72 3.03 -7.75 -2.05
C VAL A 72 1.95 -8.69 -1.51
N ALA A 73 1.74 -8.73 -0.18
CA ALA A 73 0.79 -9.67 0.40
C ALA A 73 -0.65 -9.41 -0.06
N PRO A 74 -1.15 -8.16 -0.08
CA PRO A 74 -2.45 -7.88 -0.68
C PRO A 74 -2.50 -8.15 -2.19
N SER A 75 -1.43 -7.84 -2.95
CA SER A 75 -1.41 -8.01 -4.41
C SER A 75 -1.53 -9.47 -4.87
N LEU A 76 -1.21 -10.43 -4.00
CA LEU A 76 -1.39 -11.85 -4.28
C LEU A 76 -2.87 -12.28 -4.34
N GLY A 77 -3.76 -11.56 -3.67
CA GLY A 77 -5.20 -11.81 -3.74
C GLY A 77 -5.92 -10.82 -4.65
N LEU A 78 -5.57 -9.54 -4.54
CA LEU A 78 -6.12 -8.46 -5.36
C LEU A 78 -5.01 -7.87 -6.23
N HIS A 79 -4.84 -8.42 -7.43
CA HIS A 79 -3.86 -7.90 -8.38
C HIS A 79 -4.14 -6.42 -8.72
N PRO A 80 -3.10 -5.63 -9.06
CA PRO A 80 -3.31 -4.26 -9.55
C PRO A 80 -4.20 -4.27 -10.80
N GLU A 81 -5.36 -3.64 -10.70
CA GLU A 81 -6.34 -3.55 -11.79
C GLU A 81 -6.15 -2.25 -12.59
N LEU A 82 -6.46 -2.30 -13.88
CA LEU A 82 -6.41 -1.12 -14.74
C LEU A 82 -7.52 -0.13 -14.35
N PRO A 83 -7.27 1.19 -14.43
CA PRO A 83 -8.31 2.19 -14.25
C PRO A 83 -9.47 1.94 -15.21
N GLY A 84 -10.71 1.92 -14.70
CA GLY A 84 -11.92 1.71 -15.51
C GLY A 84 -12.35 0.25 -15.69
N THR A 85 -11.77 -0.69 -14.95
CA THR A 85 -12.27 -2.08 -14.86
C THR A 85 -13.45 -2.19 -13.89
N GLU A 86 -14.40 -3.10 -14.18
CA GLU A 86 -15.51 -3.40 -13.27
C GLU A 86 -14.96 -4.09 -12.02
N ALA A 87 -15.01 -3.39 -10.89
CA ALA A 87 -14.51 -3.85 -9.61
C ALA A 87 -15.64 -4.48 -8.78
N ALA A 88 -15.30 -5.51 -7.99
CA ALA A 88 -16.16 -5.97 -6.89
C ALA A 88 -16.42 -4.82 -5.91
N ASP A 89 -17.41 -4.97 -5.03
CA ASP A 89 -17.74 -3.96 -4.00
C ASP A 89 -16.46 -3.42 -3.34
N LEU A 90 -16.27 -2.10 -3.49
CA LEU A 90 -15.09 -1.39 -3.02
C LEU A 90 -14.89 -1.59 -1.51
N GLN A 91 -15.96 -1.64 -0.72
CA GLN A 91 -15.89 -1.80 0.72
C GLN A 91 -15.34 -3.17 1.10
N LEU A 92 -15.78 -4.23 0.42
CA LEU A 92 -15.29 -5.60 0.65
C LEU A 92 -13.80 -5.71 0.35
N ARG A 93 -13.35 -5.12 -0.77
CA ARG A 93 -11.92 -5.09 -1.14
C ARG A 93 -11.07 -4.33 -0.14
N GLN A 94 -11.55 -3.17 0.31
CA GLN A 94 -10.85 -2.36 1.32
C GLN A 94 -10.73 -3.11 2.66
N LEU A 95 -11.80 -3.77 3.10
CA LEU A 95 -11.79 -4.55 4.33
C LEU A 95 -10.84 -5.76 4.23
N TRP A 96 -10.89 -6.48 3.11
CA TRP A 96 -9.99 -7.60 2.85
C TRP A 96 -8.53 -7.15 2.75
N TRP A 97 -8.27 -6.03 2.07
CA TRP A 97 -6.93 -5.43 1.99
C TRP A 97 -6.42 -5.07 3.37
N LEU A 98 -7.22 -4.37 4.19
CA LEU A 98 -6.84 -3.99 5.54
C LEU A 98 -6.59 -5.22 6.42
N ALA A 99 -7.44 -6.24 6.34
CA ALA A 99 -7.24 -7.49 7.05
C ALA A 99 -5.92 -8.17 6.67
N THR A 100 -5.59 -8.20 5.37
CA THR A 100 -4.34 -8.78 4.85
C THR A 100 -3.12 -8.00 5.33
N VAL A 101 -3.18 -6.67 5.30
CA VAL A 101 -2.14 -5.77 5.81
C VAL A 101 -1.89 -6.02 7.29
N VAL A 102 -2.95 -6.02 8.11
CA VAL A 102 -2.85 -6.21 9.57
C VAL A 102 -2.29 -7.61 9.89
N CYS A 103 -2.83 -8.66 9.25
CA CYS A 103 -2.36 -10.03 9.44
C CYS A 103 -0.88 -10.18 9.06
N THR A 104 -0.47 -9.60 7.94
CA THR A 104 0.93 -9.67 7.47
C THR A 104 1.86 -8.89 8.37
N ALA A 105 1.46 -7.68 8.79
CA ALA A 105 2.25 -6.85 9.70
C ALA A 105 2.48 -7.54 11.06
N VAL A 106 1.41 -8.10 11.66
CA VAL A 106 1.49 -8.83 12.92
C VAL A 106 2.29 -10.12 12.75
N GLY A 107 2.10 -10.85 11.64
CA GLY A 107 2.87 -12.06 11.34
C GLY A 107 4.37 -11.79 11.24
N LEU A 108 4.77 -10.79 10.46
CA LEU A 108 6.18 -10.39 10.37
C LEU A 108 6.73 -9.91 11.72
N ALA A 109 5.95 -9.15 12.49
CA ALA A 109 6.34 -8.75 13.83
C ALA A 109 6.60 -9.97 14.73
N LEU A 110 5.71 -10.96 14.73
CA LEU A 110 5.90 -12.20 15.49
C LEU A 110 7.16 -12.96 15.04
N ILE A 111 7.46 -13.01 13.75
CA ILE A 111 8.67 -13.67 13.22
C ILE A 111 9.96 -12.97 13.67
N PHE A 112 9.98 -11.64 13.61
CA PHE A 112 11.20 -10.86 13.87
C PHE A 112 11.44 -10.52 15.34
N PHE A 113 10.39 -10.39 16.13
CA PHE A 113 10.50 -10.00 17.54
C PHE A 113 10.43 -11.19 18.50
N ASN A 114 9.98 -12.37 18.05
CA ASN A 114 9.84 -13.53 18.92
C ASN A 114 10.85 -14.63 18.61
N ARG A 115 11.45 -15.20 19.67
CA ARG A 115 12.38 -16.33 19.55
C ARG A 115 11.68 -17.70 19.56
N ARG A 116 10.44 -17.77 20.06
CA ARG A 116 9.71 -19.04 20.24
C ARG A 116 9.20 -19.57 18.89
N TYR A 117 9.54 -20.82 18.56
CA TYR A 117 9.08 -21.48 17.32
C TYR A 117 7.55 -21.54 17.19
N ALA A 118 6.82 -21.76 18.28
CA ALA A 118 5.35 -21.74 18.27
C ALA A 118 4.76 -20.41 17.77
N MET A 119 5.44 -19.30 18.06
CA MET A 119 5.00 -17.96 17.65
C MET A 119 5.30 -17.70 16.17
N LYS A 120 6.36 -18.33 15.65
CA LYS A 120 6.64 -18.35 14.21
C LYS A 120 5.61 -19.18 13.45
N ALA A 121 5.18 -20.32 14.01
CA ALA A 121 4.09 -21.11 13.43
C ALA A 121 2.79 -20.30 13.38
N LEU A 122 2.43 -19.63 14.48
CA LEU A 122 1.27 -18.73 14.51
C LEU A 122 1.38 -17.60 13.48
N ALA A 123 2.57 -17.03 13.30
CA ALA A 123 2.80 -15.99 12.31
C ALA A 123 2.54 -16.47 10.88
N VAL A 124 3.00 -17.68 10.53
CA VAL A 124 2.74 -18.28 9.20
C VAL A 124 1.24 -18.46 9.00
N VAL A 125 0.53 -18.99 10.01
CA VAL A 125 -0.92 -19.15 9.95
C VAL A 125 -1.61 -17.80 9.74
N LEU A 126 -1.17 -16.76 10.45
CA LEU A 126 -1.75 -15.43 10.34
C LEU A 126 -1.52 -14.80 8.95
N ILE A 127 -0.32 -14.94 8.39
CA ILE A 127 0.01 -14.44 7.04
C ILE A 127 -0.84 -15.14 5.97
N VAL A 128 -1.06 -16.46 6.12
CA VAL A 128 -1.76 -17.28 5.13
C VAL A 128 -3.28 -17.18 5.26
N ALA A 129 -3.81 -16.92 6.46
CA ALA A 129 -5.25 -16.84 6.73
C ALA A 129 -6.07 -15.98 5.74
N PRO A 130 -5.70 -14.71 5.44
CA PRO A 130 -6.46 -13.89 4.51
C PRO A 130 -6.49 -14.46 3.08
N HIS A 131 -5.42 -15.14 2.65
CA HIS A 131 -5.35 -15.80 1.35
C HIS A 131 -6.21 -17.06 1.28
N LEU A 132 -6.43 -17.76 2.41
CA LEU A 132 -7.33 -18.91 2.48
C LEU A 132 -8.80 -18.51 2.42
N ILE A 133 -9.16 -17.34 2.96
CA ILE A 133 -10.51 -16.78 2.87
C ILE A 133 -10.80 -16.39 1.41
N GLY A 134 -9.77 -15.99 0.67
CA GLY A 134 -9.88 -15.54 -0.72
C GLY A 134 -10.28 -14.07 -0.79
N ALA A 135 -9.79 -13.40 -1.84
CA ALA A 135 -10.15 -12.01 -2.09
C ALA A 135 -11.59 -11.92 -2.66
N PRO A 136 -12.32 -10.82 -2.41
CA PRO A 136 -13.61 -10.59 -3.03
C PRO A 136 -13.44 -10.31 -4.52
N LEU A 137 -13.91 -11.24 -5.35
CA LEU A 137 -13.92 -11.14 -6.81
C LEU A 137 -15.25 -10.54 -7.32
N PRO A 138 -15.24 -9.84 -8.47
CA PRO A 138 -16.46 -9.33 -9.08
C PRO A 138 -17.31 -10.47 -9.64
N ASP A 139 -18.64 -10.29 -9.62
CA ASP A 139 -19.60 -11.25 -10.17
C ASP A 139 -19.45 -11.42 -11.70
N VAL A 140 -18.93 -10.40 -12.38
CA VAL A 140 -18.63 -10.41 -13.82
C VAL A 140 -17.19 -9.98 -14.04
N HIS A 141 -16.37 -10.87 -14.58
CA HIS A 141 -15.01 -10.53 -15.01
C HIS A 141 -15.06 -9.92 -16.41
N SER A 142 -15.17 -8.59 -16.49
CA SER A 142 -15.08 -7.86 -17.75
C SER A 142 -13.84 -6.97 -17.77
N ALA A 143 -12.70 -7.54 -18.15
CA ALA A 143 -11.54 -6.76 -18.55
C ALA A 143 -11.65 -6.47 -20.05
N LEU A 144 -12.05 -5.24 -20.40
CA LEU A 144 -12.10 -4.78 -21.80
C LEU A 144 -10.70 -4.51 -22.39
N ALA A 145 -9.66 -4.57 -21.57
CA ALA A 145 -8.29 -4.22 -21.94
C ALA A 145 -7.49 -5.44 -22.44
N PRO A 146 -6.57 -5.28 -23.40
CA PRO A 146 -5.68 -6.35 -23.86
C PRO A 146 -4.80 -6.90 -22.72
N ASP A 147 -4.62 -8.23 -22.69
CA ASP A 147 -3.83 -8.92 -21.66
C ASP A 147 -2.39 -8.39 -21.53
N GLU A 148 -1.78 -7.97 -22.64
CA GLU A 148 -0.43 -7.41 -22.67
C GLU A 148 -0.32 -6.11 -21.85
N LEU A 149 -1.38 -5.30 -21.85
CA LEU A 149 -1.43 -4.06 -21.08
C LEU A 149 -1.59 -4.34 -19.58
N ILE A 150 -2.40 -5.34 -19.22
CA ILE A 150 -2.59 -5.80 -17.83
C ILE A 150 -1.25 -6.28 -17.26
N HIS A 151 -0.55 -7.15 -17.99
CA HIS A 151 0.74 -7.68 -17.55
C HIS A 151 1.79 -6.57 -17.40
N SER A 152 1.88 -5.68 -18.39
CA SER A 152 2.81 -4.54 -18.33
C SER A 152 2.51 -3.62 -17.15
N PHE A 153 1.23 -3.40 -16.83
CA PHE A 153 0.79 -2.62 -15.68
C PHE A 153 1.15 -3.29 -14.34
N ILE A 154 0.94 -4.60 -14.21
CA ILE A 154 1.31 -5.37 -13.01
C ILE A 154 2.82 -5.27 -12.79
N ILE A 155 3.63 -5.49 -13.83
CA ILE A 155 5.09 -5.42 -13.74
C ILE A 155 5.54 -4.01 -13.36
N ALA A 156 5.06 -2.99 -14.07
CA ALA A 156 5.41 -1.59 -13.81
C ALA A 156 5.05 -1.20 -12.37
N THR A 157 3.82 -1.49 -11.93
CA THR A 157 3.35 -1.16 -10.58
C THR A 157 4.16 -1.89 -9.50
N THR A 158 4.50 -3.17 -9.73
CA THR A 158 5.29 -3.98 -8.81
C THR A 158 6.69 -3.42 -8.65
N VAL A 159 7.36 -3.10 -9.75
CA VAL A 159 8.73 -2.54 -9.76
C VAL A 159 8.74 -1.14 -9.16
N SER A 160 7.81 -0.27 -9.56
CA SER A 160 7.71 1.10 -9.03
C SER A 160 7.50 1.11 -7.51
N ASN A 161 6.61 0.25 -6.99
CA ASN A 161 6.42 0.12 -5.55
C ASN A 161 7.68 -0.43 -4.85
N ALA A 162 8.35 -1.42 -5.42
CA ALA A 162 9.58 -1.96 -4.85
C ALA A 162 10.66 -0.87 -4.73
N VAL A 163 10.88 -0.10 -5.80
CA VAL A 163 11.84 1.02 -5.80
C VAL A 163 11.46 2.07 -4.77
N PHE A 164 10.19 2.45 -4.70
CA PHE A 164 9.67 3.41 -3.73
C PHE A 164 9.98 2.99 -2.29
N TRP A 165 9.61 1.76 -1.91
CA TRP A 165 9.76 1.25 -0.56
C TRP A 165 11.22 1.04 -0.15
N LEU A 166 12.06 0.55 -1.07
CA LEU A 166 13.49 0.38 -0.82
C LEU A 166 14.20 1.73 -0.69
N ALA A 167 13.89 2.69 -1.55
CA ALA A 167 14.43 4.05 -1.46
C ALA A 167 13.99 4.72 -0.15
N LEU A 168 12.71 4.60 0.21
CA LEU A 168 12.18 5.14 1.46
C LEU A 168 12.90 4.58 2.68
N GLY A 169 12.99 3.25 2.79
CA GLY A 169 13.67 2.60 3.91
C GLY A 169 15.17 2.92 3.96
N GLY A 170 15.84 2.87 2.82
CA GLY A 170 17.27 3.14 2.69
C GLY A 170 17.62 4.59 3.06
N LEU A 171 16.89 5.57 2.52
CA LEU A 171 17.07 6.99 2.82
C LEU A 171 16.76 7.28 4.29
N TYR A 172 15.67 6.72 4.84
CA TYR A 172 15.33 6.89 6.25
C TYR A 172 16.45 6.40 7.17
N GLY A 173 16.97 5.18 6.93
CA GLY A 173 18.10 4.63 7.68
C GLY A 173 19.37 5.48 7.53
N PHE A 174 19.68 5.94 6.31
CA PHE A 174 20.84 6.78 6.05
C PHE A 174 20.77 8.12 6.81
N PHE A 175 19.64 8.84 6.75
CA PHE A 175 19.47 10.10 7.46
C PHE A 175 19.44 9.90 8.98
N SER A 176 18.77 8.85 9.48
CA SER A 176 18.76 8.53 10.90
C SER A 176 20.17 8.25 11.45
N GLN A 177 21.03 7.61 10.66
CA GLN A 177 22.42 7.37 11.04
C GLN A 177 23.23 8.67 11.04
N LYS A 178 23.08 9.49 10.00
CA LYS A 178 23.86 10.73 9.82
C LYS A 178 23.51 11.80 10.86
N LEU A 179 22.24 11.95 11.22
CA LEU A 179 21.75 12.95 12.18
C LEU A 179 21.99 12.53 13.64
N ALA A 180 22.35 11.27 13.89
CA ALA A 180 22.65 10.75 15.22
C ALA A 180 24.14 10.82 15.59
N HIS A 181 24.95 11.44 14.72
CA HIS A 181 26.35 11.83 14.90
C HIS A 181 26.43 13.36 14.98
#